data_AF-A0A852WUA4-F1
#
_entry.id   AF-A0A852WUA4-F1
#
_cell.length_a   1.000
_cell.length_b   1.000
_cell.length_c   1.000
_cell.angle_alpha   90.00
_cell.angle_beta   90.00
_cell.angle_gamma   90.00
#
_symmetry.space_group_name_H-M   'P 1'
#
loop_
_entity.id
_entity.type
_entity.pdbx_description
1 polymer ?
#
loop_
_entity_poly.entity_id
_entity_poly.type
_entity_poly.pdbx_seq_one_letter_code
_entity_poly.pdbx_strand_id
1 'polypeptide(L)'
;MHVDGRTVGRALSERIRPFLREFGFHRFQGRNAWRRTELTVDLVSFRSMNSYTAEGVGCTTYSFGCDVGVYYPALVDGEPVEWPRDYHLTFRAGLGKTIRQPYFHPFGHQDHSDRPDVWYVLEDGSNLDEIADDAVSAVSNQGLPFISRLNDPRQAMRSLLSEEGSNPGFGTLGLMAGGLGSPSRMADMARLSSILD
;
A
#
# COMPACT_ATOMS: atom_id res chain seq x y z
N MET A 1 0.87 -29.25 0.74
CA MET A 1 1.22 -28.30 1.81
C MET A 1 -0.02 -27.47 2.07
N HIS A 2 -0.51 -27.36 3.31
CA HIS A 2 -1.66 -26.50 3.59
C HIS A 2 -1.17 -25.05 3.68
N VAL A 3 -1.67 -24.16 2.83
CA VAL A 3 -1.28 -22.75 2.83
C VAL A 3 -2.15 -21.97 3.80
N ASP A 4 -1.50 -21.16 4.62
CA ASP A 4 -2.13 -20.26 5.57
C ASP A 4 -1.49 -18.86 5.52
N GLY A 5 -2.07 -17.91 6.27
CA GLY A 5 -1.56 -16.54 6.31
C GLY A 5 -0.11 -16.42 6.82
N ARG A 6 0.35 -17.38 7.63
CA ARG A 6 1.73 -17.45 8.14
C ARG A 6 2.70 -17.87 7.04
N THR A 7 2.34 -18.86 6.23
CA THR A 7 3.10 -19.32 5.07
C THR A 7 3.28 -18.18 4.06
N VAL A 8 2.19 -17.49 3.72
CA VAL A 8 2.23 -16.29 2.85
C VAL A 8 3.08 -15.19 3.45
N GLY A 9 2.90 -14.90 4.74
CA GLY A 9 3.65 -13.84 5.43
C GLY A 9 5.16 -14.09 5.46
N ARG A 10 5.58 -15.36 5.58
CA ARG A 10 6.97 -15.77 5.50
C ARG A 10 7.53 -15.59 4.09
N ALA A 11 6.86 -16.13 3.07
CA ALA A 11 7.30 -16.02 1.67
C ALA A 11 7.48 -14.54 1.26
N LEU A 12 6.50 -13.68 1.59
CA LEU A 12 6.60 -12.24 1.36
C LEU A 12 7.77 -11.62 2.11
N SER A 13 7.93 -11.94 3.40
CA SER A 13 8.98 -11.36 4.25
C SER A 13 10.40 -11.70 3.77
N GLU A 14 10.60 -12.92 3.25
CA GLU A 14 11.89 -13.39 2.75
C GLU A 14 12.34 -12.61 1.50
N ARG A 15 11.40 -12.19 0.65
CA ARG A 15 11.68 -11.37 -0.54
C ARG A 15 11.71 -9.86 -0.24
N ILE A 16 10.69 -9.35 0.46
CA ILE A 16 10.51 -7.89 0.59
C ILE A 16 11.44 -7.23 1.61
N ARG A 17 11.80 -7.92 2.70
CA ARG A 17 12.57 -7.28 3.78
C ARG A 17 14.01 -6.99 3.37
N PRO A 18 14.76 -7.90 2.73
CA PRO A 18 16.08 -7.58 2.21
C PRO A 18 16.02 -6.40 1.25
N PHE A 19 15.07 -6.43 0.31
CA PHE A 19 14.85 -5.34 -0.64
C PHE A 19 14.60 -4.00 0.05
N LEU A 20 13.62 -3.91 0.95
CA LEU A 20 13.30 -2.64 1.63
C LEU A 20 14.43 -2.12 2.53
N ARG A 21 15.28 -3.00 3.08
CA ARG A 21 16.46 -2.58 3.85
C ARG A 21 17.46 -1.79 3.00
N GLU A 22 17.61 -2.14 1.72
CA GLU A 22 18.47 -1.41 0.78
C GLU A 22 17.98 0.04 0.59
N PHE A 23 16.69 0.29 0.83
CA PHE A 23 16.07 1.62 0.82
C PHE A 23 15.92 2.22 2.23
N GLY A 24 16.60 1.71 3.25
CA GLY A 24 16.60 2.33 4.59
C GLY A 24 15.36 2.07 5.45
N PHE A 25 14.47 1.17 5.03
CA PHE A 25 13.46 0.62 5.95
C PHE A 25 14.15 -0.25 6.99
N HIS A 26 13.91 0.06 8.26
CA HIS A 26 14.64 -0.56 9.38
C HIS A 26 13.70 -1.14 10.43
N ARG A 27 12.43 -0.71 10.46
CA ARG A 27 11.41 -1.27 11.34
C ARG A 27 10.51 -2.21 10.55
N PHE A 28 10.40 -3.45 11.00
CA PHE A 28 9.55 -4.48 10.38
C PHE A 28 8.69 -5.13 11.47
N GLN A 29 7.38 -5.18 11.27
CA GLN A 29 6.46 -5.85 12.20
C GLN A 29 5.31 -6.48 11.43
N GLY A 30 5.23 -7.82 11.48
CA GLY A 30 4.26 -8.56 10.69
C GLY A 30 4.45 -8.27 9.20
N ARG A 31 3.40 -7.70 8.58
CA ARG A 31 3.33 -7.34 7.17
C ARG A 31 3.55 -5.84 6.90
N ASN A 32 4.05 -5.11 7.89
CA ASN A 32 4.36 -3.69 7.77
C ASN A 32 5.88 -3.46 7.84
N ALA A 33 6.34 -2.50 7.04
CA ALA A 33 7.70 -2.00 7.07
C ALA A 33 7.66 -0.46 7.12
N TRP A 34 8.52 0.12 7.97
CA TRP A 34 8.65 1.56 8.11
C TRP A 34 10.08 2.05 7.94
N ARG A 35 10.18 3.27 7.43
CA ARG A 35 11.37 4.13 7.42
C ARG A 35 10.96 5.49 7.98
N ARG A 36 11.84 6.11 8.74
CA ARG A 36 11.65 7.48 9.22
C ARG A 36 12.59 8.39 8.46
N THR A 37 12.08 9.54 8.04
CA THR A 37 12.88 10.65 7.49
C THR A 37 12.85 11.82 8.49
N GLU A 38 13.41 12.96 8.12
CA GLU A 38 13.34 14.17 8.95
C GLU A 38 11.90 14.64 9.16
N LEU A 39 11.06 14.57 8.13
CA LEU A 39 9.71 15.15 8.13
C LEU A 39 8.60 14.12 8.15
N THR A 40 8.90 12.86 7.82
CA THR A 40 7.87 11.85 7.53
C THR A 40 8.18 10.48 8.11
N VAL A 41 7.14 9.65 8.17
CA VAL A 41 7.26 8.21 8.35
C VAL A 41 6.66 7.51 7.14
N ASP A 42 7.47 6.74 6.43
CA ASP A 42 7.07 5.95 5.28
C ASP A 42 6.50 4.60 5.75
N LEU A 43 5.50 4.09 5.03
CA LEU A 43 4.92 2.76 5.26
C LEU A 43 4.81 1.97 3.96
N VAL A 44 5.20 0.70 4.01
CA VAL A 44 4.78 -0.35 3.07
C VAL A 44 4.02 -1.41 3.87
N SER A 45 2.77 -1.68 3.51
CA SER A 45 1.85 -2.57 4.22
C SER A 45 1.26 -3.61 3.28
N PHE A 46 1.38 -4.90 3.63
CA PHE A 46 0.71 -5.99 2.94
C PHE A 46 -0.52 -6.42 3.74
N ARG A 47 -1.70 -6.00 3.30
CA ARG A 47 -2.96 -6.25 4.01
C ARG A 47 -3.56 -7.59 3.56
N SER A 48 -3.72 -8.52 4.50
CA SER A 48 -4.49 -9.75 4.27
C SER A 48 -5.97 -9.45 4.06
N MET A 49 -6.66 -10.31 3.33
CA MET A 49 -8.12 -10.26 3.23
C MET A 49 -8.76 -10.92 4.46
N ASN A 50 -9.59 -10.18 5.18
CA ASN A 50 -10.47 -10.82 6.16
C ASN A 50 -11.56 -11.64 5.44
N SER A 51 -12.28 -12.51 6.15
CA SER A 51 -13.27 -13.40 5.53
C SER A 51 -14.32 -12.66 4.70
N TYR A 52 -14.83 -11.52 5.19
CA TYR A 52 -15.82 -10.72 4.48
C TYR A 52 -15.26 -10.13 3.18
N THR A 53 -14.07 -9.54 3.23
CA THR A 53 -13.40 -8.99 2.04
C THR A 53 -13.01 -10.10 1.06
N ALA A 54 -12.53 -11.24 1.56
CA ALA A 54 -12.15 -12.38 0.74
C ALA A 54 -13.34 -12.94 -0.04
N GLU A 55 -14.51 -13.07 0.61
CA GLU A 55 -15.76 -13.49 -0.02
C GLU A 55 -16.24 -12.48 -1.07
N GLY A 56 -16.29 -11.19 -0.73
CA GLY A 56 -16.73 -10.15 -1.67
C GLY A 56 -15.79 -9.97 -2.86
N VAL A 57 -14.50 -10.20 -2.67
CA VAL A 57 -13.48 -10.18 -3.75
C VAL A 57 -13.44 -11.48 -4.52
N GLY A 58 -13.83 -12.61 -3.90
CA GLY A 58 -13.73 -13.93 -4.49
C GLY A 58 -12.31 -14.51 -4.46
N CYS A 59 -11.60 -14.36 -3.35
CA CYS A 59 -10.24 -14.86 -3.18
C CYS A 59 -10.05 -15.57 -1.84
N THR A 60 -8.87 -16.14 -1.63
CA THR A 60 -8.52 -16.79 -0.35
C THR A 60 -8.28 -15.74 0.74
N THR A 61 -8.53 -16.08 2.01
CA THR A 61 -8.29 -15.16 3.15
C THR A 61 -6.82 -14.84 3.38
N TYR A 62 -5.90 -15.61 2.78
CA TYR A 62 -4.47 -15.34 2.80
C TYR A 62 -3.97 -14.61 1.54
N SER A 63 -4.84 -14.34 0.57
CA SER A 63 -4.60 -13.33 -0.48
C SER A 63 -4.41 -11.95 0.15
N PHE A 64 -3.79 -11.03 -0.60
CA PHE A 64 -3.40 -9.74 -0.03
C PHE A 64 -3.41 -8.61 -1.05
N GLY A 65 -3.61 -7.39 -0.54
CA GLY A 65 -3.28 -6.15 -1.24
C GLY A 65 -2.02 -5.52 -0.66
N CYS A 66 -1.46 -4.54 -1.37
CA CYS A 66 -0.34 -3.76 -0.88
C CYS A 66 -0.68 -2.27 -0.90
N ASP A 67 -0.54 -1.64 0.25
CA ASP A 67 -0.71 -0.21 0.44
C ASP A 67 0.65 0.42 0.78
N VAL A 68 0.93 1.59 0.23
CA VAL A 68 2.11 2.38 0.55
C VAL A 68 1.72 3.81 0.90
N GLY A 69 2.61 4.51 1.58
CA GLY A 69 2.49 5.96 1.63
C GLY A 69 3.32 6.64 2.69
N VAL A 70 2.97 7.91 2.89
CA VAL A 70 3.75 8.86 3.68
C VAL A 70 2.84 9.44 4.75
N TYR A 71 3.32 9.38 5.99
CA TYR A 71 2.72 10.04 7.14
C TYR A 71 3.53 11.29 7.47
N TYR A 72 2.87 12.44 7.54
CA TYR A 72 3.46 13.68 8.05
C TYR A 72 2.97 13.94 9.48
N PRO A 73 3.81 13.74 10.51
CA PRO A 73 3.47 14.06 11.89
C PRO A 73 3.02 15.51 12.09
N ALA A 74 3.58 16.45 11.34
CA ALA A 74 3.23 17.87 11.43
C ALA A 74 1.84 18.21 10.87
N LEU A 75 1.19 17.28 10.14
CA LEU A 75 -0.13 17.51 9.56
C LEU A 75 -1.26 16.91 10.39
N VAL A 76 -0.97 16.12 11.43
CA VAL A 76 -2.04 15.55 12.26
C VAL A 76 -2.64 16.56 13.23
N ASP A 77 -3.93 16.41 13.48
CA ASP A 77 -4.61 17.10 14.57
C ASP A 77 -4.49 16.24 15.83
N GLY A 78 -3.61 16.64 16.75
CA GLY A 78 -3.32 15.93 17.99
C GLY A 78 -1.94 15.26 18.03
N GLU A 79 -1.81 14.25 18.89
CA GLU A 79 -0.53 13.59 19.16
C GLU A 79 -0.10 12.70 17.98
N PRO A 80 1.11 12.89 17.43
CA PRO A 80 1.58 12.09 16.33
C PRO A 80 1.88 10.64 16.76
N VAL A 81 1.56 9.70 15.89
CA VAL A 81 1.85 8.28 16.12
C VAL A 81 3.27 7.97 15.64
N GLU A 82 4.03 7.26 16.46
CA GLU A 82 5.42 6.91 16.12
C GLU A 82 5.52 6.01 14.88
N TRP A 83 4.66 4.98 14.79
CA TRP A 83 4.62 3.99 13.71
C TRP A 83 3.21 3.92 13.14
N PRO A 84 2.89 4.74 12.12
CA PRO A 84 1.54 4.88 11.59
C PRO A 84 1.08 3.57 10.93
N ARG A 85 -0.23 3.37 10.93
CA ARG A 85 -0.90 2.35 10.10
C ARG A 85 -1.40 2.98 8.80
N ASP A 86 -1.86 2.14 7.88
CA ASP A 86 -2.37 2.57 6.57
C ASP A 86 -3.46 3.64 6.65
N TYR A 87 -4.35 3.58 7.63
CA TYR A 87 -5.40 4.59 7.86
C TYR A 87 -4.91 5.88 8.53
N HIS A 88 -3.66 5.95 8.96
CA HIS A 88 -3.06 7.19 9.49
C HIS A 88 -2.29 7.97 8.42
N LEU A 89 -1.99 7.37 7.26
CA LEU A 89 -1.15 7.99 6.23
C LEU A 89 -1.80 9.27 5.69
N THR A 90 -1.01 10.33 5.55
CA THR A 90 -1.43 11.59 4.91
C THR A 90 -1.65 11.36 3.43
N PHE A 91 -0.69 10.70 2.78
CA PHE A 91 -0.80 10.28 1.39
C PHE A 91 -0.72 8.77 1.35
N ARG A 92 -1.75 8.13 0.78
CA ARG A 92 -1.84 6.69 0.66
C ARG A 92 -2.08 6.31 -0.79
N ALA A 93 -1.52 5.18 -1.18
CA ALA A 93 -1.80 4.57 -2.46
C ALA A 93 -1.86 3.04 -2.36
N GLY A 94 -2.74 2.46 -3.18
CA GLY A 94 -2.78 1.02 -3.42
C GLY A 94 -1.89 0.65 -4.60
N LEU A 95 -1.07 -0.39 -4.46
CA LEU A 95 -0.23 -0.88 -5.55
C LEU A 95 -1.04 -1.74 -6.51
N GLY A 96 -0.77 -1.58 -7.80
CA GLY A 96 -1.31 -2.42 -8.85
C GLY A 96 -0.34 -3.54 -9.21
N LYS A 97 -0.76 -4.80 -9.09
CA LYS A 97 0.04 -5.95 -9.52
C LYS A 97 0.30 -5.93 -11.03
N THR A 98 1.37 -6.54 -11.52
CA THR A 98 1.66 -6.57 -12.97
C THR A 98 1.17 -7.87 -13.62
N ILE A 99 1.10 -8.94 -12.85
CA ILE A 99 0.61 -10.24 -13.28
C ILE A 99 -0.92 -10.28 -13.42
N ARG A 100 -1.41 -11.14 -14.33
CA ARG A 100 -2.83 -11.41 -14.53
C ARG A 100 -3.23 -12.66 -13.75
N GLN A 101 -4.33 -12.60 -13.00
CA GLN A 101 -4.82 -13.74 -12.23
C GLN A 101 -6.35 -13.81 -12.34
N PRO A 102 -6.91 -14.32 -13.45
CA PRO A 102 -8.35 -14.40 -13.67
C PRO A 102 -9.01 -15.51 -12.83
N TYR A 103 -8.74 -15.55 -11.53
CA TYR A 103 -9.21 -16.57 -10.57
C TYR A 103 -10.25 -16.03 -9.59
N PHE A 104 -10.64 -14.75 -9.71
CA PHE A 104 -11.51 -14.11 -8.74
C PHE A 104 -12.98 -14.42 -9.01
N HIS A 105 -13.67 -14.90 -7.98
CA HIS A 105 -15.08 -15.30 -7.99
C HIS A 105 -15.89 -14.53 -6.94
N PRO A 106 -16.14 -13.22 -7.14
CA PRO A 106 -16.78 -12.38 -6.12
C PRO A 106 -18.15 -12.94 -5.75
N PHE A 107 -18.43 -13.09 -4.46
CA PHE A 107 -19.67 -13.69 -3.94
C PHE A 107 -20.01 -15.07 -4.53
N GLY A 108 -18.99 -15.82 -4.98
CA GLY A 108 -19.19 -17.13 -5.62
C GLY A 108 -19.79 -17.06 -7.04
N HIS A 109 -19.82 -15.89 -7.67
CA HIS A 109 -20.20 -15.77 -9.07
C HIS A 109 -19.21 -16.52 -9.97
N GLN A 110 -19.73 -17.21 -10.99
CA GLN A 110 -18.92 -18.01 -11.92
C GLN A 110 -18.10 -17.15 -12.90
N ASP A 111 -18.43 -15.86 -13.02
CA ASP A 111 -17.68 -14.94 -13.86
C ASP A 111 -16.32 -14.66 -13.21
N HIS A 112 -15.27 -15.20 -13.85
CA HIS A 112 -13.90 -14.89 -13.51
C HIS A 112 -13.64 -13.40 -13.74
N SER A 113 -13.23 -12.70 -12.68
CA SER A 113 -12.69 -11.35 -12.79
C SER A 113 -11.18 -11.37 -12.57
N ASP A 114 -10.49 -10.32 -13.00
CA ASP A 114 -9.08 -10.10 -12.67
C ASP A 114 -8.96 -8.74 -11.99
N ARG A 115 -8.42 -8.76 -10.76
CA ARG A 115 -8.32 -7.56 -9.92
C ARG A 115 -6.88 -7.07 -9.85
N PRO A 116 -6.60 -5.80 -10.21
CA PRO A 116 -5.25 -5.25 -10.19
C PRO A 116 -4.72 -4.98 -8.78
N ASP A 117 -5.60 -4.83 -7.78
CA ASP A 117 -5.27 -4.42 -6.41
C ASP A 117 -5.06 -5.60 -5.44
N VAL A 118 -5.16 -6.84 -5.94
CA VAL A 118 -5.09 -8.05 -5.10
C VAL A 118 -4.19 -9.11 -5.75
N TRP A 119 -3.18 -9.55 -5.01
CA TRP A 119 -2.43 -10.77 -5.30
C TRP A 119 -3.23 -11.96 -4.76
N TYR A 120 -3.79 -12.74 -5.69
CA TYR A 120 -4.50 -13.97 -5.38
C TYR A 120 -3.48 -15.05 -4.99
N VAL A 121 -3.69 -15.70 -3.86
CA VAL A 121 -2.87 -16.86 -3.44
C VAL A 121 -3.68 -18.13 -3.67
N LEU A 122 -3.15 -19.03 -4.50
CA LEU A 122 -3.76 -20.33 -4.76
C LEU A 122 -3.77 -21.21 -3.51
N GLU A 123 -4.75 -22.11 -3.40
CA GLU A 123 -4.94 -22.92 -2.20
C GLU A 123 -3.79 -23.88 -1.89
N ASP A 124 -3.09 -24.32 -2.94
CA ASP A 124 -1.90 -25.14 -2.85
C ASP A 124 -0.61 -24.33 -2.70
N GLY A 125 -0.69 -23.00 -2.87
CA GLY A 125 0.44 -22.08 -2.78
C GLY A 125 1.43 -22.17 -3.94
N SER A 126 1.04 -22.83 -5.03
CA SER A 126 1.91 -23.04 -6.20
C SER A 126 2.40 -21.75 -6.84
N ASN A 127 1.71 -20.63 -6.61
CA ASN A 127 2.07 -19.31 -7.15
C ASN A 127 2.76 -18.37 -6.15
N LEU A 128 3.17 -18.83 -4.96
CA LEU A 128 3.70 -17.95 -3.90
C LEU A 128 4.96 -17.18 -4.31
N ASP A 129 5.89 -17.83 -5.01
CA ASP A 129 7.13 -17.19 -5.43
C ASP A 129 6.86 -16.10 -6.48
N GLU A 130 6.01 -16.39 -7.47
CA GLU A 130 5.64 -15.45 -8.53
C GLU A 130 4.97 -14.20 -7.97
N ILE A 131 3.97 -14.36 -7.09
CA ILE A 131 3.26 -13.20 -6.52
C ILE A 131 4.16 -12.40 -5.56
N ALA A 132 5.11 -13.05 -4.88
CA ALA A 132 6.06 -12.35 -4.02
C ALA A 132 7.04 -11.51 -4.85
N ASP A 133 7.53 -12.03 -5.97
CA ASP A 133 8.37 -11.28 -6.91
C ASP A 133 7.62 -10.12 -7.58
N ASP A 134 6.38 -10.35 -7.98
CA ASP A 134 5.55 -9.29 -8.55
C ASP A 134 5.25 -8.19 -7.51
N ALA A 135 5.00 -8.58 -6.25
CA ALA A 135 4.80 -7.62 -5.17
C ALA A 135 6.07 -6.78 -4.91
N VAL A 136 7.26 -7.38 -4.91
CA VAL A 136 8.54 -6.62 -4.85
C VAL A 136 8.66 -5.67 -6.05
N SER A 137 8.33 -6.14 -7.25
CA SER A 137 8.38 -5.33 -8.47
C SER A 137 7.41 -4.14 -8.41
N ALA A 138 6.19 -4.34 -7.90
CA ALA A 138 5.22 -3.27 -7.69
C ALA A 138 5.71 -2.25 -6.66
N VAL A 139 6.29 -2.71 -5.54
CA VAL A 139 6.88 -1.80 -4.54
C VAL A 139 8.04 -1.01 -5.15
N SER A 140 8.92 -1.67 -5.92
CA SER A 140 10.05 -1.03 -6.58
C SER A 140 9.63 0.03 -7.61
N ASN A 141 8.70 -0.33 -8.49
CA ASN A 141 8.38 0.46 -9.68
C ASN A 141 7.28 1.50 -9.43
N GLN A 142 6.46 1.31 -8.40
CA GLN A 142 5.33 2.19 -8.08
C GLN A 142 5.47 2.78 -6.68
N GLY A 143 5.68 1.93 -5.67
CA GLY A 143 5.62 2.34 -4.27
C GLY A 143 6.74 3.26 -3.83
N LEU A 144 7.99 2.88 -4.10
CA LEU A 144 9.16 3.68 -3.73
C LEU A 144 9.22 5.03 -4.47
N PRO A 145 8.94 5.12 -5.79
CA PRO A 145 8.82 6.40 -6.49
C PRO A 145 7.73 7.29 -5.91
N PHE A 146 6.56 6.73 -5.57
CA PHE A 146 5.46 7.46 -4.92
C PHE A 146 5.88 8.04 -3.58
N ILE A 147 6.44 7.21 -2.70
CA ILE A 147 6.95 7.63 -1.38
C ILE A 147 8.04 8.70 -1.54
N SER A 148 9.03 8.45 -2.39
CA SER A 148 10.15 9.38 -2.59
C SER A 148 9.70 10.74 -3.08
N ARG A 149 8.71 10.78 -3.99
CA ARG A 149 8.13 12.03 -4.47
C ARG A 149 7.42 12.78 -3.35
N LEU A 150 6.64 12.08 -2.52
CA LEU A 150 5.81 12.70 -1.48
C LEU A 150 6.54 12.97 -0.17
N ASN A 151 7.78 12.50 -0.03
CA ASN A 151 8.68 12.95 1.03
C ASN A 151 9.23 14.36 0.80
N ASP A 152 9.11 14.92 -0.41
CA ASP A 152 9.35 16.34 -0.67
C ASP A 152 8.08 17.14 -0.33
N PRO A 153 8.10 18.03 0.69
CA PRO A 153 6.94 18.83 1.08
C PRO A 153 6.37 19.69 -0.05
N ARG A 154 7.20 20.12 -1.01
CA ARG A 154 6.72 20.90 -2.18
C ARG A 154 5.92 20.03 -3.13
N GLN A 155 6.32 18.78 -3.31
CA GLN A 155 5.58 17.83 -4.14
C GLN A 155 4.33 17.33 -3.43
N ALA A 156 4.39 17.10 -2.11
CA ALA A 156 3.22 16.83 -1.28
C ALA A 156 2.19 17.95 -1.38
N MET A 157 2.61 19.22 -1.31
CA MET A 157 1.74 20.38 -1.51
C MET A 157 1.10 20.38 -2.89
N ARG A 158 1.88 20.12 -3.95
CA ARG A 158 1.33 20.01 -5.32
C ARG A 158 0.29 18.90 -5.42
N SER A 159 0.54 17.74 -4.82
CA SER A 159 -0.44 16.66 -4.79
C SER A 159 -1.72 17.09 -4.07
N LEU A 160 -1.63 17.78 -2.93
CA LEU A 160 -2.80 18.36 -2.26
C LEU A 160 -3.51 19.44 -3.08
N LEU A 161 -2.87 20.09 -4.04
CA LEU A 161 -3.53 21.10 -4.87
C LEU A 161 -4.24 20.50 -6.08
N SER A 162 -3.72 19.42 -6.67
CA SER A 162 -4.16 18.99 -8.02
C SER A 162 -4.47 17.51 -8.20
N GLU A 163 -4.00 16.60 -7.34
CA GLU A 163 -4.20 15.17 -7.57
C GLU A 163 -5.58 14.69 -7.06
N GLU A 164 -6.29 13.95 -7.89
CA GLU A 164 -7.55 13.28 -7.54
C GLU A 164 -7.34 11.79 -7.30
N GLY A 165 -8.23 11.19 -6.52
CA GLY A 165 -8.18 9.76 -6.23
C GLY A 165 -8.37 8.91 -7.48
N SER A 166 -7.69 7.77 -7.53
CA SER A 166 -7.77 6.81 -8.62
C SER A 166 -7.68 5.38 -8.09
N ASN A 167 -8.29 4.45 -8.80
CA ASN A 167 -8.15 3.02 -8.48
C ASN A 167 -6.85 2.47 -9.07
N PRO A 168 -6.21 1.48 -8.41
CA PRO A 168 -5.07 0.80 -8.99
C PRO A 168 -5.44 0.10 -10.30
N GLY A 169 -4.52 0.10 -11.26
CA GLY A 169 -4.59 -0.67 -12.50
C GLY A 169 -3.45 -1.69 -12.56
N PHE A 170 -3.39 -2.52 -13.60
CA PHE A 170 -2.27 -3.46 -13.73
C PHE A 170 -0.95 -2.71 -13.98
N GLY A 171 0.00 -2.83 -13.06
CA GLY A 171 1.24 -2.07 -13.07
C GLY A 171 1.08 -0.58 -12.77
N THR A 172 -0.12 -0.13 -12.38
CA THR A 172 -0.42 1.28 -12.14
C THR A 172 -0.94 1.48 -10.72
N LEU A 173 -0.32 2.44 -10.04
CA LEU A 173 -0.68 2.85 -8.69
C LEU A 173 -2.05 3.53 -8.65
N GLY A 174 -2.86 3.21 -7.63
CA GLY A 174 -4.10 3.91 -7.32
C GLY A 174 -3.92 4.88 -6.17
N LEU A 175 -4.28 6.15 -6.37
CA LEU A 175 -4.17 7.18 -5.35
C LEU A 175 -5.41 7.22 -4.45
N MET A 176 -5.20 7.16 -3.14
CA MET A 176 -6.25 7.38 -2.14
C MET A 176 -6.19 8.84 -1.69
N ALA A 177 -6.85 9.73 -2.43
CA ALA A 177 -6.92 11.16 -2.10
C ALA A 177 -8.34 11.57 -1.71
N GLY A 178 -8.46 12.40 -0.67
CA GLY A 178 -9.70 13.10 -0.37
C GLY A 178 -10.07 14.06 -1.50
N GLY A 179 -11.38 14.34 -1.66
CA GLY A 179 -11.87 15.24 -2.70
C GLY A 179 -11.17 16.61 -2.68
N LEU A 180 -10.95 17.17 -3.87
CA LEU A 180 -10.38 18.52 -4.02
C LEU A 180 -11.23 19.54 -3.23
N GLY A 181 -10.56 20.43 -2.49
CA GLY A 181 -11.21 21.44 -1.66
C GLY A 181 -11.88 20.92 -0.39
N SER A 182 -11.74 19.63 -0.05
CA SER A 182 -12.28 19.11 1.22
C SER A 182 -11.62 19.81 2.43
N PRO A 183 -12.35 19.98 3.56
CA PRO A 183 -11.81 20.64 4.75
C PRO A 183 -10.50 20.03 5.27
N SER A 184 -10.39 18.70 5.29
CA SER A 184 -9.16 18.01 5.69
C SER A 184 -7.98 18.41 4.80
N ARG A 185 -8.20 18.40 3.48
CA ARG A 185 -7.18 18.73 2.49
C ARG A 185 -6.75 20.19 2.58
N MET A 186 -7.68 21.10 2.86
CA MET A 186 -7.35 22.52 3.11
C MET A 186 -6.53 22.71 4.39
N ALA A 187 -6.85 21.98 5.46
CA ALA A 187 -6.07 22.01 6.69
C ALA A 187 -4.64 21.46 6.47
N ASP A 188 -4.50 20.36 5.75
CA ASP A 188 -3.20 19.78 5.41
C ASP A 188 -2.36 20.75 4.57
N MET A 189 -2.97 21.45 3.60
CA MET A 189 -2.29 22.50 2.84
C MET A 189 -1.81 23.63 3.77
N ALA A 190 -2.67 24.15 4.64
CA ALA A 190 -2.28 25.25 5.53
C ALA A 190 -1.10 24.86 6.44
N ARG A 191 -1.13 23.65 7.01
CA ARG A 191 -0.04 23.13 7.87
C ARG A 191 1.23 22.87 7.06
N LEU A 192 1.13 22.31 5.86
CA LEU A 192 2.29 22.03 5.01
C LEU A 192 2.96 23.32 4.51
N SER A 193 2.20 24.38 4.25
CA SER A 193 2.76 25.71 3.93
C SER A 193 3.65 26.22 5.05
N SER A 194 3.25 26.08 6.32
CA SER A 194 4.08 26.53 7.46
C SER A 194 5.41 25.78 7.63
N ILE A 195 5.58 24.63 6.97
CA ILE A 195 6.83 23.85 6.97
C ILE A 195 7.76 24.30 5.82
N LEU A 196 7.20 24.96 4.80
CA LEU A 196 7.90 25.40 3.60
C LEU A 196 8.46 26.83 3.71
N ASP A 197 7.94 27.63 4.64
CA ASP A 197 8.36 29.00 4.95
C ASP A 197 9.62 29.02 5.85
#